data_AF-A0A6C0JEB9-F1
#
_entry.id   AF-A0A6C0JEB9-F1
#
_cell.length_a   1.000
_cell.length_b   1.000
_cell.length_c   1.000
_cell.angle_alpha   90.00
_cell.angle_beta   90.00
_cell.angle_gamma   90.00
#
_symmetry.space_group_name_H-M   'P 1'
#
loop_
_entity.id
_entity.type
_entity.pdbx_description
1 polymer ?
#
loop_
_entity_poly.entity_id
_entity_poly.type
_entity_poly.pdbx_seq_one_letter_code
_entity_poly.pdbx_strand_id
1 'polypeptide(L)'
;MPHLSELPECIVYNCIFDFIPDENLIWINKTYYKKNGHLIKKMVPIRDFESYIRSLVKNDNYFCLEHIVYENIDRWNKMKRYKYRYMLFYNYLHFIYCFAKINGSMRCVKLIDDIAREKLSLKWHKKYSIKDIRRKWSN
;
A
#
# COMPACT_ATOMS: atom_id res chain seq x y z
N MET A 1 9.18 15.14 16.78
CA MET A 1 9.63 15.20 18.19
C MET A 1 10.69 16.29 18.29
N PRO A 2 10.33 17.52 18.71
CA PRO A 2 11.26 18.66 18.71
C PRO A 2 12.39 18.53 19.75
N HIS A 3 12.21 17.76 20.82
CA HIS A 3 13.21 17.61 21.88
C HIS A 3 14.37 16.66 21.55
N LEU A 4 14.20 15.75 20.58
CA LEU A 4 15.25 14.80 20.20
C LEU A 4 16.39 15.47 19.42
N SER A 5 16.07 16.53 18.67
CA SER A 5 17.03 17.35 17.94
C SER A 5 17.90 18.25 18.83
N GLU A 6 17.55 18.36 20.12
CA GLU A 6 18.29 19.14 21.12
C GLU A 6 19.33 18.27 21.86
N LEU A 7 19.27 16.95 21.69
CA LEU A 7 20.17 16.00 22.35
C LEU A 7 21.41 15.71 21.50
N PRO A 8 22.60 15.52 22.12
CA PRO A 8 23.78 15.01 21.42
C PRO A 8 23.52 13.67 20.73
N GLU A 9 23.98 13.52 19.49
CA GLU A 9 23.78 12.30 18.68
C GLU A 9 24.24 11.02 19.40
N CYS A 10 25.34 11.09 20.15
CA CYS A 10 25.87 9.94 20.88
C CYS A 10 24.91 9.42 21.95
N ILE A 11 24.14 10.30 22.62
CA ILE A 11 23.15 9.89 23.62
C ILE A 11 21.95 9.25 22.92
N VAL A 12 21.51 9.84 21.81
CA VAL A 12 20.40 9.32 21.03
C VAL A 12 20.72 7.92 20.52
N TYR A 13 21.87 7.73 19.87
CA TYR A 13 22.24 6.45 19.29
C TYR A 13 22.66 5.39 20.32
N ASN A 14 23.43 5.75 21.34
CA ASN A 14 24.03 4.75 22.24
C ASN A 14 23.22 4.49 23.52
N CYS A 15 22.28 5.37 23.87
CA CYS A 15 21.55 5.26 25.14
C CYS A 15 20.03 5.16 24.96
N ILE A 16 19.48 5.65 23.86
CA ILE A 16 18.02 5.69 23.65
C ILE A 16 17.60 4.65 22.60
N PHE A 17 18.32 4.54 21.49
CA PHE A 17 17.92 3.71 20.35
C PHE A 17 17.71 2.23 20.70
N ASP A 18 18.55 1.67 21.57
CA ASP A 18 18.45 0.26 22.01
C ASP A 18 17.19 -0.05 22.82
N PHE A 19 16.54 0.97 23.38
CA PHE A 19 15.30 0.83 24.13
C PHE A 19 14.05 1.08 23.27
N ILE A 20 14.22 1.46 22.00
CA ILE A 20 13.09 1.68 21.09
C ILE A 20 12.65 0.32 20.54
N PRO A 21 11.38 -0.08 20.74
CA PRO A 21 10.88 -1.33 20.20
C PRO A 21 10.95 -1.37 18.67
N ASP A 22 11.18 -2.55 18.10
CA ASP A 22 11.28 -2.76 16.66
C ASP A 22 10.03 -2.27 15.91
N GLU A 23 8.86 -2.35 16.53
CA GLU A 23 7.58 -1.85 16.01
C GLU A 23 7.62 -0.35 15.71
N ASN A 24 8.37 0.41 16.50
CA ASN A 24 8.52 1.86 16.34
C ASN A 24 9.64 2.19 15.35
N LEU A 25 10.72 1.39 15.33
CA LEU A 25 11.86 1.59 14.44
C LEU A 25 11.49 1.46 12.95
N ILE A 26 10.49 0.63 12.60
CA ILE A 26 10.01 0.40 11.22
C ILE A 26 9.70 1.71 10.48
N TRP A 27 9.18 2.71 11.19
CA TRP A 27 8.68 3.95 10.60
C TRP A 27 9.75 5.02 10.44
N ILE A 28 10.96 4.80 10.98
CA ILE A 28 12.03 5.81 11.02
C ILE A 28 12.69 5.95 9.66
N ASN A 29 13.07 4.83 9.02
CA ASN A 29 13.76 4.87 7.74
C ASN A 29 13.56 3.58 6.92
N LYS A 30 14.05 3.62 5.68
CA LYS A 30 13.93 2.52 4.72
C LYS A 30 14.69 1.26 5.14
N THR A 31 15.79 1.37 5.87
CA THR A 31 16.60 0.21 6.28
C THR A 31 15.90 -0.58 7.37
N TYR A 32 15.37 0.09 8.39
CA TYR A 32 14.55 -0.54 9.43
C TYR A 32 13.25 -1.10 8.87
N TYR A 33 12.59 -0.41 7.93
CA TYR A 33 11.39 -0.96 7.27
C TYR A 33 11.67 -2.29 6.58
N LYS A 34 12.80 -2.40 5.87
CA LYS A 34 13.19 -3.65 5.20
C LYS A 34 13.53 -4.76 6.20
N LYS A 35 14.22 -4.43 7.30
CA LYS A 35 14.61 -5.40 8.35
C LYS A 35 13.37 -5.92 9.11
N ASN A 36 12.47 -5.02 9.48
CA ASN A 36 11.38 -5.31 10.43
C ASN A 36 9.99 -5.37 9.77
N GLY A 37 9.91 -5.30 8.43
CA GLY A 37 8.64 -5.24 7.69
C GLY A 37 7.70 -6.42 7.92
N HIS A 38 8.23 -7.57 8.36
CA HIS A 38 7.44 -8.73 8.76
C HIS A 38 6.51 -8.45 9.96
N LEU A 39 6.84 -7.47 10.82
CA LEU A 39 6.03 -7.07 11.97
C LEU A 39 4.79 -6.24 11.56
N ILE A 40 4.79 -5.61 10.39
CA ILE A 40 3.68 -4.75 9.93
C ILE A 40 2.37 -5.55 9.85
N LYS A 41 2.44 -6.83 9.45
CA LYS A 41 1.27 -7.73 9.41
C LYS A 41 0.68 -8.00 10.79
N LYS A 42 1.50 -7.93 11.85
CA LYS A 42 1.06 -8.06 13.25
C LYS A 42 0.49 -6.74 13.77
N MET A 43 1.04 -5.61 13.33
CA MET A 43 0.63 -4.27 13.76
C MET A 43 -0.68 -3.80 13.13
N VAL A 44 -0.94 -4.16 11.87
CA VAL A 44 -2.16 -3.77 11.16
C VAL A 44 -3.20 -4.87 11.28
N PRO A 45 -4.33 -4.65 11.98
CA PRO A 45 -5.39 -5.64 12.08
C PRO A 45 -5.87 -6.08 10.68
N ILE A 46 -6.14 -7.37 10.52
CA ILE A 46 -6.59 -7.94 9.23
C ILE A 46 -7.80 -7.20 8.68
N ARG A 47 -8.74 -6.82 9.57
CA ARG A 47 -9.96 -6.08 9.20
C ARG A 47 -9.68 -4.72 8.56
N ASP A 48 -8.57 -4.08 8.94
CA ASP A 48 -8.22 -2.73 8.54
C ASP A 48 -7.09 -2.68 7.50
N PHE A 49 -6.59 -3.83 7.06
CA PHE A 49 -5.47 -3.91 6.13
C PHE A 49 -5.77 -3.25 4.77
N GLU A 50 -6.98 -3.40 4.23
CA GLU A 50 -7.39 -2.68 3.01
C GLU A 50 -7.51 -1.16 3.24
N SER A 51 -7.84 -0.73 4.46
CA SER A 51 -7.84 0.68 4.82
C SER A 51 -6.41 1.23 4.86
N TYR A 52 -5.49 0.47 5.42
CA TYR A 52 -4.06 0.79 5.44
C TYR A 52 -3.47 0.88 4.02
N ILE A 53 -3.77 -0.08 3.13
CA ILE A 53 -3.32 0.01 1.74
C ILE A 53 -3.85 1.30 1.07
N ARG A 54 -5.12 1.63 1.29
CA ARG A 54 -5.71 2.85 0.74
C ARG A 54 -5.07 4.11 1.32
N SER A 55 -4.67 4.14 2.59
CA SER A 55 -3.96 5.31 3.15
C SER A 55 -2.56 5.44 2.57
N LEU A 56 -1.84 4.34 2.36
CA LEU A 56 -0.56 4.35 1.66
C LEU A 56 -0.68 4.93 0.25
N VAL A 57 -1.70 4.49 -0.50
CA VAL A 57 -1.94 5.00 -1.85
C VAL A 57 -2.32 6.48 -1.83
N LYS A 58 -3.24 6.91 -0.95
CA LYS A 58 -3.63 8.33 -0.84
C LYS A 58 -2.45 9.26 -0.57
N ASN A 59 -1.49 8.81 0.24
CA ASN A 59 -0.30 9.59 0.60
C ASN A 59 0.87 9.38 -0.37
N ASP A 60 0.68 8.65 -1.47
CA ASP A 60 1.71 8.32 -2.47
C ASP A 60 2.97 7.67 -1.87
N ASN A 61 2.77 6.85 -0.83
CA ASN A 61 3.82 6.11 -0.11
C ASN A 61 4.22 4.84 -0.88
N TYR A 62 4.79 5.03 -2.07
CA TYR A 62 5.13 3.94 -2.99
C TYR A 62 6.12 2.92 -2.39
N PHE A 63 7.08 3.38 -1.57
CA PHE A 63 8.09 2.50 -0.96
C PHE A 63 7.48 1.42 -0.07
N CYS A 64 6.56 1.80 0.83
CA CYS A 64 5.88 0.83 1.68
C CYS A 64 4.93 -0.07 0.87
N LEU A 65 4.29 0.53 -0.15
CA LEU A 65 3.35 -0.16 -1.01
C LEU A 65 4.01 -1.25 -1.87
N GLU A 66 5.25 -1.04 -2.33
CA GLU A 66 6.01 -1.97 -3.18
C GLU A 66 6.04 -3.38 -2.61
N HIS A 67 6.50 -3.51 -1.37
CA HIS A 67 6.56 -4.80 -0.68
C HIS A 67 5.19 -5.47 -0.57
N ILE A 68 4.15 -4.69 -0.25
CA ILE A 68 2.78 -5.20 -0.11
C ILE A 68 2.24 -5.70 -1.45
N VAL A 69 2.48 -4.96 -2.54
CA VAL A 69 2.04 -5.33 -3.89
C VAL A 69 2.74 -6.62 -4.30
N TYR A 70 4.06 -6.72 -4.15
CA TYR A 70 4.82 -7.93 -4.52
C TYR A 70 4.29 -9.19 -3.81
N GLU A 71 4.01 -9.10 -2.51
CA GLU A 71 3.52 -10.25 -1.74
C GLU A 71 2.08 -10.66 -2.11
N ASN A 72 1.25 -9.71 -2.56
CA ASN A 72 -0.19 -9.94 -2.68
C ASN A 72 -0.70 -9.96 -4.13
N ILE A 73 0.15 -9.69 -5.13
CA ILE A 73 -0.29 -9.47 -6.51
C ILE A 73 -1.13 -10.61 -7.06
N ASP A 74 -0.75 -11.86 -6.81
CA ASP A 74 -1.49 -13.04 -7.27
C ASP A 74 -2.86 -13.14 -6.61
N ARG A 75 -2.92 -12.89 -5.29
CA ARG A 75 -4.16 -12.86 -4.53
C ARG A 75 -5.08 -11.76 -5.06
N TRP A 76 -4.54 -10.54 -5.22
CA TRP A 76 -5.29 -9.37 -5.68
C TRP A 76 -5.80 -9.52 -7.11
N ASN A 77 -5.04 -10.21 -7.97
CA ASN A 77 -5.50 -10.53 -9.32
C ASN A 77 -6.65 -11.54 -9.32
N LYS A 78 -6.64 -12.52 -8.40
CA LYS A 78 -7.70 -13.54 -8.22
C LYS A 78 -8.95 -13.01 -7.50
N MET A 79 -8.84 -11.95 -6.70
CA MET A 79 -9.96 -11.27 -6.04
C MET A 79 -10.84 -10.52 -7.06
N LYS A 80 -11.64 -11.24 -7.85
CA LYS A 80 -12.48 -10.67 -8.91
C LYS A 80 -13.69 -9.91 -8.35
N ARG A 81 -14.28 -9.04 -9.19
CA ARG A 81 -15.52 -8.28 -8.92
C ARG A 81 -15.44 -7.49 -7.62
N TYR A 82 -14.30 -6.83 -7.37
CA TYR A 82 -14.10 -6.06 -6.16
C TYR A 82 -15.01 -4.83 -6.15
N LYS A 83 -15.82 -4.68 -5.11
CA LYS A 83 -16.77 -3.57 -4.95
C LYS A 83 -16.18 -2.53 -4.02
N TYR A 84 -16.13 -1.28 -4.48
CA TYR A 84 -15.79 -0.14 -3.63
C TYR A 84 -16.80 0.98 -3.85
N ARG A 85 -17.46 1.40 -2.76
CA ARG A 85 -18.61 2.31 -2.81
C ARG A 85 -19.66 1.76 -3.79
N TYR A 86 -19.87 2.47 -4.90
CA TYR A 86 -20.86 2.14 -5.93
C TYR A 86 -20.21 1.66 -7.24
N MET A 87 -18.90 1.48 -7.24
CA MET A 87 -18.15 1.02 -8.39
C MET A 87 -17.75 -0.44 -8.21
N LEU A 88 -17.90 -1.20 -9.29
CA LEU A 88 -17.44 -2.57 -9.41
C LEU A 88 -16.19 -2.59 -10.30
N PHE A 89 -15.09 -3.07 -9.73
CA PHE A 89 -13.81 -3.23 -10.41
C PHE A 89 -13.62 -4.69 -10.79
N TYR A 90 -12.91 -4.93 -11.90
CA TYR A 90 -12.60 -6.28 -12.36
C TYR A 90 -11.93 -7.15 -11.29
N ASN A 91 -10.93 -6.64 -10.58
CA ASN A 91 -10.29 -7.28 -9.43
C ASN A 91 -9.70 -6.23 -8.46
N TYR A 92 -9.13 -6.67 -7.33
CA TYR A 92 -8.56 -5.76 -6.33
C TYR A 92 -7.35 -4.99 -6.85
N LEU A 93 -6.48 -5.64 -7.65
CA LEU A 93 -5.32 -4.97 -8.25
C LEU A 93 -5.75 -3.80 -9.16
N HIS A 94 -6.77 -4.04 -10.00
CA HIS A 94 -7.38 -3.01 -10.83
C HIS A 94 -7.97 -1.87 -10.00
N PHE A 95 -8.67 -2.21 -8.91
CA PHE A 95 -9.18 -1.22 -7.98
C PHE A 95 -8.06 -0.32 -7.43
N ILE A 96 -6.99 -0.89 -6.88
CA ILE A 96 -5.90 -0.10 -6.28
C ILE A 96 -5.19 0.77 -7.32
N TYR A 97 -5.00 0.26 -8.54
CA TYR A 97 -4.45 1.06 -9.65
C TYR A 97 -5.33 2.26 -10.02
N CYS A 98 -6.63 2.04 -10.21
CA CYS A 98 -7.58 3.12 -10.49
C CYS A 98 -7.69 4.09 -9.30
N PHE A 99 -7.66 3.57 -8.08
CA PHE A 99 -7.69 4.36 -6.86
C PHE A 99 -6.46 5.28 -6.76
N ALA A 100 -5.27 4.78 -7.08
CA ALA A 100 -4.05 5.58 -7.15
C ALA A 100 -4.15 6.70 -8.21
N LYS A 101 -4.69 6.40 -9.40
CA LYS A 101 -4.93 7.42 -10.44
C LYS A 101 -5.88 8.52 -9.98
N ILE A 102 -7.01 8.14 -9.37
CA ILE A 102 -8.02 9.10 -8.89
C ILE A 102 -7.46 10.02 -7.82
N ASN A 103 -6.56 9.54 -6.95
CA ASN A 103 -5.94 10.34 -5.91
C ASN A 103 -4.67 11.09 -6.37
N GLY A 104 -4.28 11.01 -7.64
CA GLY A 104 -3.09 11.69 -8.16
C GLY A 104 -1.75 11.05 -7.75
N SER A 105 -1.76 9.83 -7.21
CA SER A 105 -0.60 9.15 -6.64
C SER A 105 0.26 8.48 -7.72
N MET A 106 0.94 9.28 -8.53
CA MET A 106 1.60 8.81 -9.77
C MET A 106 2.75 7.83 -9.52
N ARG A 107 3.47 7.93 -8.40
CA ARG A 107 4.53 6.97 -8.06
C ARG A 107 3.92 5.61 -7.74
N CYS A 108 2.82 5.58 -6.98
CA CYS A 108 2.06 4.34 -6.78
C CYS A 108 1.50 3.79 -8.09
N VAL A 109 0.96 4.61 -8.98
CA VAL A 109 0.44 4.16 -10.30
C VAL A 109 1.54 3.49 -11.10
N LYS A 110 2.71 4.13 -11.21
CA LYS A 110 3.86 3.60 -11.94
C LYS A 110 4.34 2.30 -11.34
N LEU A 111 4.54 2.26 -10.02
CA LEU A 111 4.93 1.06 -9.28
C LEU A 111 4.00 -0.12 -9.55
N ILE A 112 2.69 0.09 -9.43
CA ILE A 112 1.70 -0.98 -9.65
C ILE A 112 1.74 -1.46 -11.10
N ASP A 113 1.86 -0.54 -12.08
CA ASP A 113 1.92 -0.92 -13.49
C ASP A 113 3.20 -1.71 -13.81
N ASP A 114 4.34 -1.27 -13.29
CA ASP A 114 5.64 -1.94 -13.50
C ASP A 114 5.62 -3.37 -12.93
N ILE A 115 5.19 -3.54 -11.68
CA ILE A 115 5.10 -4.87 -11.05
C ILE A 115 4.08 -5.76 -11.78
N ALA A 116 2.93 -5.20 -12.18
CA ALA A 116 1.90 -5.97 -12.88
C ALA A 116 2.33 -6.38 -14.29
N ARG A 117 3.12 -5.57 -14.98
CA ARG A 117 3.73 -5.93 -16.27
C ARG A 117 4.76 -7.04 -16.10
N GLU A 118 5.57 -6.99 -15.05
CA GLU A 118 6.56 -8.02 -14.71
C GLU A 118 5.90 -9.36 -14.38
N LYS A 119 4.88 -9.37 -13.52
CA LYS A 119 4.29 -10.61 -12.97
C LYS A 119 3.12 -11.18 -13.76
N LEU A 120 2.34 -10.35 -14.44
CA LEU A 120 1.11 -10.77 -15.11
C LEU A 120 1.27 -10.72 -16.63
N SER A 121 1.27 -9.52 -17.21
CA SER A 121 1.46 -9.30 -18.64
C SER A 121 1.53 -7.80 -18.99
N LEU A 122 2.14 -7.47 -20.13
CA LEU A 122 2.21 -6.09 -20.65
C LEU A 122 0.85 -5.38 -20.81
N LYS A 123 -0.23 -6.14 -20.98
CA LYS A 123 -1.59 -5.63 -21.24
C LYS A 123 -2.56 -5.99 -20.11
N TRP A 124 -2.07 -6.17 -18.88
CA TRP A 124 -2.84 -6.68 -17.74
C TRP A 124 -4.15 -5.90 -17.49
N HIS A 125 -4.15 -4.58 -17.67
CA HIS A 125 -5.33 -3.73 -17.43
C HIS A 125 -6.28 -3.56 -18.63
N LYS A 126 -5.94 -4.03 -19.85
CA LYS A 126 -6.77 -3.81 -21.06
C LYS A 126 -8.13 -4.52 -21.03
N LYS A 127 -8.28 -5.56 -20.20
CA LYS A 127 -9.53 -6.33 -20.06
C LYS A 127 -10.41 -5.83 -18.92
N TYR A 128 -9.97 -4.81 -18.19
CA TYR A 128 -10.60 -4.44 -16.93
C TYR A 128 -11.57 -3.27 -17.14
N SER A 129 -12.85 -3.55 -16.93
CA SER A 129 -13.90 -2.54 -16.95
C SER A 129 -14.26 -2.11 -15.52
N ILE A 130 -14.72 -0.87 -15.39
CA ILE A 130 -15.37 -0.35 -14.18
C ILE A 130 -16.86 -0.26 -14.49
N LYS A 131 -17.70 -0.81 -13.61
CA LYS A 131 -19.16 -0.70 -13.73
C LYS A 131 -19.71 0.12 -12.57
N ASP A 132 -20.54 1.12 -12.87
CA ASP A 132 -21.33 1.82 -11.85
C ASP A 132 -22.58 0.98 -11.53
N ILE A 133 -22.74 0.60 -10.26
CA ILE A 133 -23.84 -0.23 -9.79
C ILE A 133 -25.13 0.60 -9.64
N ARG A 134 -25.05 1.92 -9.44
CA ARG A 134 -26.26 2.77 -9.31
C ARG A 134 -27.00 2.93 -10.62
N ARG A 135 -26.32 2.83 -11.75
CA ARG A 135 -26.90 3.01 -13.10
C ARG A 135 -27.70 1.81 -13.61
N LYS A 136 -28.13 0.89 -12.73
CA LYS A 136 -29.19 -0.05 -13.12
C LYS A 136 -30.48 0.74 -13.19
N TRP A 137 -30.90 1.03 -14.42
CA TRP A 137 -32.24 1.52 -14.71
C TRP A 137 -33.24 0.60 -14.00
N SER A 138 -34.01 1.17 -13.08
CA SER A 138 -35.27 0.61 -12.62
C SER A 138 -36.24 0.68 -13.80
N ASN A 139 -36.66 -0.49 -14.30
CA ASN A 139 -37.87 -0.60 -15.11
C ASN A 139 -39.09 -0.40 -14.21
#